data_AF-A0A6I7Z1L8-F1
#
_entry.id   AF-A0A6I7Z1L8-F1
#
_cell.length_a   1.000
_cell.length_b   1.000
_cell.length_c   1.000
_cell.angle_alpha   90.00
_cell.angle_beta   90.00
_cell.angle_gamma   90.00
#
_symmetry.space_group_name_H-M   'P 1'
#
loop_
_entity.id
_entity.type
_entity.pdbx_description
1 polymer ?
#
loop_
_entity_poly.entity_id
_entity_poly.type
_entity_poly.pdbx_seq_one_letter_code
_entity_poly.pdbx_strand_id
1 'polypeptide(L)'
;MTLPKTYADGNCPLARTLEVVGERWTLLIVRDAFYGVRRFGDFATQLGIPRAVLTDRLKSLVREGVLTREDGGAGGVEYRLTDKGVALWPALRALMNWGESFYSPDGVKRLLRHDTDGGLLDPEGRCQDCGAAVPVPEIRVEPGPGFRPTDPAGDPVSTAINTPRRLLTPLPAPRPAD
;
A
#
# COMPACT_ATOMS: atom_id res chain seq x y z
N MET A 1 11.40 -18.21 19.97
CA MET A 1 11.37 -17.24 21.09
C MET A 1 10.76 -15.95 20.54
N THR A 2 9.45 -15.75 20.70
CA THR A 2 8.78 -14.50 20.30
C THR A 2 9.21 -13.42 21.28
N LEU A 3 9.89 -12.37 20.78
CA LEU A 3 10.16 -11.17 21.55
C LEU A 3 8.86 -10.68 22.21
N PRO A 4 8.88 -10.30 23.50
CA PRO A 4 7.72 -9.67 24.13
C PRO A 4 7.28 -8.47 23.28
N LYS A 5 6.00 -8.42 22.90
CA LYS A 5 5.38 -7.28 22.19
C LYS A 5 5.09 -6.12 23.15
N THR A 6 6.04 -5.82 24.02
CA THR A 6 5.95 -4.72 24.95
C THR A 6 7.34 -4.12 25.01
N TYR A 7 7.52 -3.02 24.29
CA TYR A 7 8.68 -2.16 24.54
C TYR A 7 8.56 -1.68 26.00
N ALA A 8 9.61 -1.89 26.80
CA ALA A 8 9.58 -1.71 28.25
C ALA A 8 9.28 -0.24 28.70
N ASP A 9 9.25 0.71 27.76
CA ASP A 9 8.93 2.10 28.01
C ASP A 9 7.57 2.45 27.36
N GLY A 10 6.50 2.38 28.14
CA GLY A 10 5.10 2.59 27.73
C GLY A 10 4.73 3.99 27.21
N ASN A 11 5.71 4.82 26.83
CA ASN A 11 5.50 6.20 26.37
C ASN A 11 6.17 6.53 25.02
N CYS A 12 6.80 5.56 24.34
CA CYS A 12 7.39 5.82 23.02
C CYS A 12 6.36 5.59 21.89
N PRO A 13 5.92 6.64 21.15
CA PRO A 13 4.92 6.49 20.09
C PRO A 13 5.41 5.62 18.92
N LEU A 14 6.71 5.64 18.64
CA LEU A 14 7.32 4.81 17.60
C LEU A 14 7.25 3.33 17.98
N ALA A 15 7.60 2.97 19.22
CA ALA A 15 7.48 1.62 19.74
C ALA A 15 6.05 1.09 19.61
N ARG A 16 5.05 1.87 20.05
CA ARG A 16 3.64 1.50 19.90
C ARG A 16 3.21 1.37 18.44
N THR A 17 3.74 2.22 17.55
CA THR A 17 3.50 2.10 16.10
C THR A 17 4.06 0.79 15.56
N LEU A 18 5.27 0.38 15.97
CA LEU A 18 5.91 -0.86 15.54
C LEU A 18 5.16 -2.11 16.02
N GLU A 19 4.43 -2.06 17.13
CA GLU A 19 3.54 -3.16 17.54
C GLU A 19 2.40 -3.41 16.54
N VAL A 20 1.99 -2.37 15.80
CA VAL A 20 0.94 -2.42 14.77
C VAL A 20 1.54 -2.75 13.40
N VAL A 21 2.57 -2.01 12.97
CA VAL A 21 3.07 -2.05 11.58
C VAL A 21 4.44 -2.71 11.40
N GLY A 22 5.11 -3.08 12.49
CA GLY A 22 6.49 -3.61 12.46
C GLY A 22 6.62 -5.06 12.00
N GLU A 23 5.51 -5.76 11.74
CA GLU A 23 5.56 -7.07 11.08
C GLU A 23 5.84 -6.88 9.57
N ARG A 24 6.75 -7.70 9.03
CA ARG A 24 7.30 -7.58 7.66
C ARG A 24 6.24 -7.36 6.58
N TRP A 25 5.10 -8.05 6.66
CA TRP A 25 4.07 -7.98 5.63
C TRP A 25 3.08 -6.85 5.83
N THR A 26 2.96 -6.30 7.04
CA THR A 26 1.92 -5.32 7.35
C THR A 26 2.00 -4.09 6.44
N LEU A 27 3.18 -3.47 6.31
CA LEU A 27 3.33 -2.28 5.45
C LEU A 27 3.20 -2.61 3.95
N LEU A 28 3.48 -3.85 3.53
CA LEU A 28 3.25 -4.30 2.16
C LEU A 28 1.75 -4.44 1.87
N ILE A 29 0.98 -4.98 2.81
CA ILE A 29 -0.49 -5.05 2.72
C ILE A 29 -1.08 -3.64 2.69
N VAL A 30 -0.62 -2.74 3.57
CA VAL A 30 -1.09 -1.35 3.59
C VAL A 30 -0.77 -0.62 2.28
N ARG A 31 0.46 -0.80 1.74
CA ARG A 31 0.84 -0.27 0.42
C ARG A 31 -0.09 -0.76 -0.69
N ASP A 32 -0.36 -2.05 -0.74
CA ASP A 32 -1.22 -2.62 -1.78
C ASP A 32 -2.68 -2.16 -1.61
N ALA A 33 -3.13 -1.91 -0.38
CA ALA A 33 -4.42 -1.29 -0.11
C ALA A 33 -4.50 0.16 -0.63
N PHE A 34 -3.40 0.94 -0.52
CA PHE A 34 -3.30 2.25 -1.20
C PHE A 34 -3.35 2.12 -2.72
N TYR A 35 -2.80 1.05 -3.28
CA TYR A 35 -2.97 0.70 -4.69
C TYR A 35 -4.34 0.08 -4.99
N GLY A 36 -5.32 0.17 -4.09
CA GLY A 36 -6.69 -0.24 -4.35
C GLY A 36 -6.93 -1.76 -4.33
N VAL A 37 -5.98 -2.55 -3.83
CA VAL A 37 -6.22 -3.96 -3.51
C VAL A 37 -7.15 -4.03 -2.31
N ARG A 38 -8.26 -4.76 -2.45
CA ARG A 38 -9.29 -4.87 -1.40
C ARG A 38 -9.68 -6.30 -1.05
N ARG A 39 -9.45 -7.26 -1.95
CA ARG A 39 -9.89 -8.65 -1.75
C ARG A 39 -8.75 -9.52 -1.26
N PHE A 40 -9.08 -10.54 -0.46
CA PHE A 40 -8.09 -11.48 0.08
C PHE A 40 -7.27 -12.17 -1.03
N GLY A 41 -7.94 -12.61 -2.10
CA GLY A 41 -7.29 -13.29 -3.22
C GLY A 41 -6.25 -12.40 -3.89
N ASP A 42 -6.59 -11.14 -4.14
CA ASP A 42 -5.71 -10.18 -4.79
C ASP A 42 -4.47 -9.88 -3.92
N PHE A 43 -4.64 -9.71 -2.61
CA PHE A 43 -3.49 -9.57 -1.69
C PHE A 43 -2.60 -10.81 -1.71
N ALA A 44 -3.19 -12.01 -1.72
CA ALA A 44 -2.44 -13.26 -1.73
C ALA A 44 -1.63 -13.43 -3.02
N THR A 45 -2.24 -13.12 -4.17
CA THR A 45 -1.59 -13.16 -5.49
C THR A 45 -0.45 -12.14 -5.56
N GLN A 46 -0.74 -10.87 -5.25
CA GLN A 46 0.22 -9.78 -5.40
C GLN A 46 1.45 -9.91 -4.50
N LEU A 47 1.26 -10.37 -3.26
CA LEU A 47 2.34 -10.42 -2.27
C LEU A 47 3.08 -11.76 -2.24
N GLY A 48 2.50 -12.83 -2.82
CA GLY A 48 3.01 -14.20 -2.63
C GLY A 48 3.06 -14.62 -1.15
N ILE A 49 2.27 -13.97 -0.31
CA ILE A 49 2.28 -14.15 1.14
C ILE A 49 1.58 -15.46 1.53
N PRO A 50 2.09 -16.23 2.51
CA PRO A 50 1.36 -17.39 3.04
C PRO A 50 -0.04 -16.98 3.55
N ARG A 51 -1.08 -17.69 3.11
CA ARG A 51 -2.49 -17.34 3.38
C ARG A 51 -2.81 -17.22 4.88
N ALA A 52 -2.20 -18.07 5.72
CA ALA A 52 -2.36 -17.99 7.17
C ALA A 52 -1.83 -16.66 7.73
N VAL A 53 -0.64 -16.24 7.28
CA VAL A 53 -0.03 -14.95 7.68
C VAL A 53 -0.89 -13.79 7.20
N LEU A 54 -1.38 -13.82 5.95
CA LEU A 54 -2.28 -12.78 5.43
C LEU A 54 -3.56 -12.67 6.25
N THR A 55 -4.16 -13.82 6.60
CA THR A 55 -5.36 -13.87 7.44
C THR A 55 -5.12 -13.19 8.79
N ASP A 56 -4.01 -13.52 9.45
CA ASP A 56 -3.66 -12.93 10.74
C ASP A 56 -3.36 -11.44 10.65
N ARG A 57 -2.66 -11.00 9.59
CA ARG A 57 -2.35 -9.59 9.37
C ARG A 57 -3.62 -8.77 9.09
N LEU A 58 -4.50 -9.23 8.20
CA LEU A 58 -5.76 -8.55 7.91
C LEU A 58 -6.65 -8.46 9.15
N LYS A 59 -6.78 -9.53 9.94
CA LYS A 59 -7.51 -9.50 11.22
C LYS A 59 -6.90 -8.49 12.20
N SER A 60 -5.57 -8.43 12.28
CA SER A 60 -4.86 -7.48 13.15
C SER A 60 -5.11 -6.03 12.70
N LEU A 61 -5.00 -5.74 11.40
CA LEU A 61 -5.21 -4.41 10.84
C LEU A 61 -6.66 -3.93 11.01
N VAL A 62 -7.62 -4.85 10.91
CA VAL A 62 -9.03 -4.55 11.20
C VAL A 62 -9.25 -4.27 12.68
N ARG A 63 -8.68 -5.08 13.57
CA ARG A 63 -8.76 -4.87 15.03
C ARG A 63 -8.16 -3.53 15.46
N GLU A 64 -7.03 -3.16 14.86
CA GLU A 64 -6.36 -1.87 15.11
C GLU A 64 -7.05 -0.70 14.39
N GLY A 65 -8.12 -0.94 13.63
CA GLY A 65 -8.87 0.09 12.92
C GLY A 65 -8.10 0.75 11.78
N VAL A 66 -7.04 0.12 11.26
CA VAL A 66 -6.31 0.56 10.06
C VAL A 66 -7.07 0.18 8.79
N LEU A 67 -7.72 -0.99 8.82
CA LEU A 67 -8.62 -1.45 7.78
C LEU A 67 -10.03 -1.63 8.36
N THR A 68 -11.05 -1.51 7.52
CA THR A 68 -12.40 -2.01 7.77
C THR A 68 -12.64 -3.26 6.93
N ARG A 69 -13.47 -4.19 7.42
CA ARG A 69 -13.89 -5.40 6.70
C ARG A 69 -15.36 -5.25 6.34
N GLU A 70 -15.65 -5.11 5.05
CA GLU A 70 -16.99 -4.82 4.53
C GLU A 70 -17.46 -5.93 3.58
N ASP A 71 -18.77 -6.05 3.41
CA ASP A 71 -19.35 -6.86 2.35
C ASP A 71 -19.27 -6.07 1.02
N GLY A 72 -18.50 -6.58 0.07
CA GLY A 72 -18.38 -6.06 -1.29
C GLY A 72 -19.47 -6.58 -2.24
N GLY A 73 -20.52 -7.22 -1.73
CA GLY A 73 -21.62 -7.77 -2.52
C GLY A 73 -21.17 -8.96 -3.37
N ALA A 74 -21.40 -8.91 -4.68
CA ALA A 74 -21.03 -9.98 -5.61
C ALA A 74 -19.52 -10.29 -5.62
N GLY A 75 -18.67 -9.33 -5.22
CA GLY A 75 -17.22 -9.49 -5.11
C GLY A 75 -16.75 -10.13 -3.79
N GLY A 76 -17.66 -10.42 -2.87
CA GLY A 76 -17.34 -10.95 -1.54
C GLY A 76 -16.72 -9.91 -0.60
N VAL A 77 -16.01 -10.39 0.42
CA VAL A 77 -15.46 -9.55 1.48
C VAL A 77 -14.34 -8.63 0.96
N GLU A 78 -14.44 -7.34 1.30
CA GLU A 78 -13.41 -6.33 1.03
C GLU A 78 -12.76 -5.82 2.32
N TYR A 79 -11.49 -5.47 2.21
CA TYR A 79 -10.70 -4.77 3.23
C TYR A 79 -10.36 -3.37 2.70
N ARG A 80 -10.81 -2.33 3.39
CA ARG A 80 -10.64 -0.93 2.96
C ARG A 80 -9.86 -0.14 3.99
N LEU A 81 -9.01 0.78 3.55
CA LEU A 81 -8.34 1.72 4.47
C LEU A 81 -9.38 2.61 5.14
N THR A 82 -9.27 2.74 6.45
CA THR A 82 -9.98 3.78 7.22
C THR A 82 -9.21 5.09 7.16
N ASP A 83 -9.74 6.16 7.74
CA ASP A 83 -9.00 7.42 7.90
C ASP A 83 -7.68 7.22 8.67
N LYS A 84 -7.69 6.35 9.70
CA LYS A 84 -6.47 5.95 10.43
C LYS A 84 -5.46 5.25 9.50
N GLY A 85 -5.94 4.41 8.59
CA GLY A 85 -5.09 3.76 7.61
C GLY A 85 -4.53 4.71 6.56
N VAL A 86 -5.35 5.64 6.05
CA VAL A 86 -4.92 6.67 5.10
C VAL A 86 -3.86 7.59 5.73
N ALA A 87 -3.98 7.89 7.03
CA ALA A 87 -3.00 8.69 7.77
C ALA A 87 -1.59 8.06 7.86
N LEU A 88 -1.42 6.77 7.55
CA LEU A 88 -0.09 6.14 7.46
C LEU A 88 0.68 6.51 6.19
N TRP A 89 0.03 7.13 5.20
CA TRP A 89 0.65 7.43 3.90
C TRP A 89 1.98 8.20 3.99
N PRO A 90 2.12 9.29 4.79
CA PRO A 90 3.38 10.01 4.87
C PRO A 90 4.53 9.14 5.38
N ALA A 91 4.28 8.29 6.38
CA ALA A 91 5.27 7.37 6.92
C ALA A 91 5.66 6.28 5.92
N LEU A 92 4.67 5.67 5.25
CA LEU A 92 4.90 4.68 4.21
C LEU A 92 5.74 5.26 3.07
N ARG A 93 5.42 6.47 2.62
CA ARG A 93 6.16 7.16 1.55
C ARG A 93 7.57 7.53 1.94
N ALA A 94 7.78 8.01 3.16
CA ALA A 94 9.13 8.25 3.67
C ALA A 94 10.00 6.98 3.65
N LEU A 95 9.42 5.83 4.05
CA LEU A 95 10.10 4.53 3.96
C LEU A 95 10.37 4.10 2.52
N MET A 96 9.45 4.36 1.58
CA MET A 96 9.65 4.09 0.16
C MET A 96 10.79 4.95 -0.41
N ASN A 97 10.79 6.26 -0.16
CA ASN A 97 11.85 7.17 -0.61
C ASN A 97 13.22 6.79 -0.04
N TRP A 98 13.27 6.40 1.23
CA TRP A 98 14.49 5.87 1.85
C TRP A 98 14.93 4.59 1.15
N GLY A 99 14.01 3.64 0.90
CA GLY A 99 14.29 2.42 0.16
C GLY A 99 14.80 2.67 -1.26
N GLU A 100 14.26 3.66 -1.95
CA GLU A 100 14.70 4.07 -3.28
C GLU A 100 16.11 4.65 -3.25
N SER A 101 16.42 5.50 -2.26
CA SER A 101 17.73 6.15 -2.11
C SER A 101 18.87 5.16 -1.85
N PHE A 102 18.61 4.07 -1.12
CA PHE A 102 19.66 3.17 -0.64
C PHE A 102 19.64 1.76 -1.27
N TYR A 103 18.53 1.33 -1.86
CA TYR A 103 18.35 -0.04 -2.34
C TYR A 103 17.78 -0.15 -3.76
N SER A 104 17.67 0.95 -4.51
CA SER A 104 17.17 0.94 -5.89
C SER A 104 18.21 1.50 -6.88
N PRO A 105 19.26 0.73 -7.20
CA PRO A 105 20.33 1.17 -8.12
C PRO A 105 19.82 1.43 -9.54
N ASP A 106 18.73 0.77 -9.94
CA ASP A 106 18.10 0.94 -11.25
C ASP A 106 17.19 2.19 -11.35
N GLY A 107 17.10 2.99 -10.28
CA GLY A 107 16.24 4.15 -10.16
C GLY A 107 14.91 3.88 -9.46
N VAL A 108 14.11 4.93 -9.33
CA VAL A 108 12.80 4.88 -8.64
C VAL A 108 11.84 3.91 -9.33
N LYS A 109 11.17 3.07 -8.53
CA LYS A 109 10.28 2.02 -9.06
C LYS A 109 8.90 2.56 -9.36
N ARG A 110 8.48 3.61 -8.64
CA ARG A 110 7.20 4.28 -8.84
C ARG A 110 7.41 5.78 -8.86
N LEU A 111 6.66 6.46 -9.71
CA LEU A 111 6.51 7.90 -9.65
C LEU A 111 5.16 8.23 -9.02
N LEU A 112 5.14 9.27 -8.21
CA LEU A 112 3.93 9.85 -7.65
C LEU A 112 3.70 11.19 -8.32
N ARG A 113 2.50 11.38 -8.86
CA ARG A 113 2.08 12.62 -9.52
C ARG A 113 0.81 13.15 -8.89
N HIS A 114 0.64 14.45 -8.97
CA HIS A 114 -0.67 15.06 -8.79
C HIS A 114 -1.54 14.70 -10.00
N ASP A 115 -2.72 14.13 -9.75
CA ASP A 115 -3.58 13.66 -10.83
C ASP A 115 -4.09 14.82 -11.72
N THR A 116 -4.33 15.98 -11.11
CA THR A 116 -4.94 17.16 -11.74
C THR A 116 -4.03 17.85 -12.76
N ASP A 117 -2.75 18.08 -12.41
CA ASP A 117 -1.80 18.83 -13.26
C ASP A 117 -0.66 17.97 -13.81
N GLY A 118 -0.48 16.74 -13.31
CA GLY A 118 0.56 15.82 -13.74
C GLY A 118 1.94 16.06 -13.13
N GLY A 119 2.10 17.08 -12.29
CA GLY A 119 3.36 17.41 -11.66
C GLY A 119 3.83 16.31 -10.70
N LEU A 120 5.15 16.11 -10.63
CA LEU A 120 5.75 15.14 -9.71
C LEU A 120 5.57 15.58 -8.27
N LEU A 121 5.38 14.63 -7.36
CA LEU A 121 5.38 14.91 -5.93
C LEU A 121 6.81 14.86 -5.38
N ASP A 122 7.18 15.87 -4.60
CA ASP A 122 8.42 15.87 -3.82
C ASP A 122 8.33 14.88 -2.61
N PRO A 123 9.45 14.65 -1.89
CA PRO A 123 9.46 13.76 -0.72
C PRO A 123 8.48 14.16 0.38
N GLU A 124 8.08 15.43 0.47
CA GLU A 124 7.14 15.99 1.44
C GLU A 124 5.68 15.90 0.98
N GLY A 125 5.44 15.65 -0.31
CA GLY A 125 4.12 15.33 -0.88
C GLY A 125 3.47 16.52 -1.56
N ARG A 126 4.28 17.51 -1.91
CA ARG A 126 3.84 18.68 -2.64
C ARG A 126 4.06 18.46 -4.13
N CYS A 127 3.10 18.92 -4.92
CA CYS A 127 3.26 18.96 -6.37
C CYS A 127 4.33 19.99 -6.74
N GLN A 128 5.28 19.60 -7.60
CA GLN A 128 6.35 20.48 -8.08
C GLN A 128 5.85 21.56 -9.06
N ASP A 129 4.68 21.37 -9.68
CA ASP A 129 4.14 22.31 -10.68
C ASP A 129 3.26 23.40 -10.05
N CYS A 130 2.38 23.03 -9.10
CA CYS A 130 1.48 23.98 -8.43
C CYS A 130 1.82 24.29 -6.96
N GLY A 131 2.75 23.54 -6.34
CA GLY A 131 3.16 23.72 -4.95
C GLY A 131 2.18 23.20 -3.88
N ALA A 132 1.01 22.69 -4.29
CA ALA A 132 -0.02 22.20 -3.38
C ALA A 132 0.41 20.93 -2.65
N ALA A 133 0.04 20.78 -1.38
CA ALA A 133 0.14 19.50 -0.67
C ALA A 133 -0.98 18.58 -1.19
N VAL A 134 -0.62 17.49 -1.85
CA VAL A 134 -1.58 16.67 -2.60
C VAL A 134 -2.24 15.63 -1.68
N PRO A 135 -3.57 15.63 -1.54
CA PRO A 135 -4.27 14.65 -0.73
C PRO A 135 -4.22 13.26 -1.40
N VAL A 136 -4.19 12.19 -0.60
CA VAL A 136 -4.01 10.80 -1.10
C VAL A 136 -4.91 10.42 -2.28
N PRO A 137 -6.23 10.73 -2.29
CA PRO A 137 -7.09 10.37 -3.42
C PRO A 137 -6.73 11.07 -4.74
N GLU A 138 -5.97 12.15 -4.71
CA GLU A 138 -5.51 12.94 -5.86
C GLU A 138 -4.07 12.59 -6.27
N ILE A 139 -3.46 11.59 -5.62
CA ILE A 139 -2.16 11.07 -6.01
C ILE A 139 -2.37 9.99 -7.08
N ARG A 140 -1.73 10.17 -8.23
CA ARG A 140 -1.56 9.14 -9.25
C ARG A 140 -0.21 8.46 -9.06
N VAL A 141 -0.21 7.14 -9.02
CA VAL A 141 0.99 6.30 -9.04
C VAL A 141 1.19 5.72 -10.43
N GLU A 142 2.42 5.69 -10.91
CA GLU A 142 2.79 5.09 -12.20
C GLU A 142 4.16 4.40 -12.13
N PRO A 143 4.47 3.46 -13.03
CA PRO A 143 5.80 2.88 -13.14
C PRO A 143 6.89 3.94 -13.33
N GLY A 144 7.94 3.87 -12.53
CA GLY A 144 9.14 4.70 -12.69
C GLY A 144 10.19 4.06 -13.60
N PRO A 145 11.26 4.78 -13.94
CA PRO A 145 12.34 4.28 -14.80
C PRO A 145 13.04 3.00 -14.29
N GLY A 146 13.06 2.80 -12.97
CA GLY A 146 13.61 1.60 -12.33
C GLY A 146 12.62 0.44 -12.21
N PHE A 147 11.39 0.60 -12.70
CA PHE A 147 10.41 -0.48 -12.71
C PHE A 147 10.83 -1.59 -13.68
N ARG A 148 10.84 -2.83 -13.19
CA ARG A 148 11.04 -4.04 -13.99
C ARG A 148 9.91 -5.00 -13.62
N PRO A 149 9.06 -5.42 -14.58
CA PRO A 149 8.05 -6.44 -14.32
C PRO A 149 8.72 -7.73 -13.86
N THR A 150 8.30 -8.25 -12.71
CA THR A 150 8.85 -9.51 -12.16
C THR A 150 8.15 -10.76 -12.68
N ASP A 151 6.98 -10.62 -13.32
CA ASP A 151 6.19 -11.73 -13.86
C ASP A 151 5.85 -11.53 -15.34
N PRO A 152 6.35 -12.38 -16.26
CA PRO A 152 5.93 -12.41 -17.66
C PRO A 152 4.54 -13.00 -17.90
N ALA A 153 3.98 -13.75 -16.92
CA ALA A 153 2.70 -14.45 -17.06
C ALA A 153 1.48 -13.53 -16.89
N GLY A 154 1.69 -12.29 -16.41
CA GLY A 154 0.71 -11.21 -16.50
C GLY A 154 -0.55 -11.45 -15.68
N ASP A 155 -0.42 -11.87 -14.41
CA ASP A 155 -1.61 -11.96 -13.57
C ASP A 155 -2.36 -10.60 -13.55
N PRO A 156 -3.71 -10.62 -13.60
CA PRO A 156 -4.48 -9.38 -13.77
C PRO A 156 -4.29 -8.36 -12.65
N VAL A 157 -3.97 -8.82 -11.43
CA VAL A 157 -3.77 -7.97 -10.25
C VAL A 157 -2.45 -7.23 -10.36
N SER A 158 -1.36 -7.95 -10.63
CA SER A 158 -0.04 -7.34 -10.87
C SER A 158 -0.11 -6.36 -12.04
N THR A 159 -0.72 -6.77 -13.15
CA THR A 159 -0.89 -5.91 -14.33
C THR A 159 -1.59 -4.61 -13.98
N ALA A 160 -2.72 -4.69 -13.26
CA ALA A 160 -3.50 -3.52 -12.88
C ALA A 160 -2.84 -2.64 -11.79
N ILE A 161 -1.96 -3.19 -10.96
CA ILE A 161 -1.14 -2.40 -10.01
C ILE A 161 0.04 -1.72 -10.73
N ASN A 162 0.48 -2.29 -11.85
CA ASN A 162 1.61 -1.82 -12.64
C ASN A 162 1.24 -0.84 -13.76
N THR A 163 0.00 -0.36 -13.82
CA THR A 163 -0.42 0.71 -14.75
C THR A 163 -0.66 2.03 -14.01
N PRO A 164 -0.55 3.19 -14.70
CA PRO A 164 -0.87 4.48 -14.11
C PRO A 164 -2.28 4.52 -13.53
N ARG A 165 -2.42 4.93 -12.27
CA ARG A 165 -3.72 4.96 -11.58
C ARG A 165 -3.71 5.81 -10.33
N ARG A 166 -4.88 6.30 -9.94
CA ARG A 166 -5.06 7.00 -8.67
C ARG A 166 -4.99 6.03 -7.49
N LEU A 167 -4.37 6.48 -6.39
CA LEU A 167 -4.43 5.76 -5.13
C LEU A 167 -5.89 5.62 -4.67
N LEU A 168 -6.15 4.60 -3.84
CA LEU A 168 -7.44 4.22 -3.26
C LEU A 168 -8.53 3.78 -4.26
N THR A 169 -8.32 4.00 -5.56
CA THR A 169 -9.21 3.53 -6.63
C THR A 169 -9.19 2.01 -6.64
N PRO A 170 -10.33 1.31 -6.40
CA PRO A 170 -10.36 -0.14 -6.33
C PRO A 170 -9.84 -0.78 -7.62
N LEU A 171 -9.18 -1.93 -7.49
CA LEU A 171 -8.91 -2.78 -8.63
C LEU A 171 -10.21 -3.25 -9.29
N PRO A 172 -10.26 -3.36 -10.63
CA PRO A 172 -11.41 -3.96 -11.31
C PRO A 172 -11.66 -5.37 -10.75
N ALA A 173 -12.92 -5.78 -10.72
CA ALA A 173 -13.24 -7.15 -10.39
C ALA A 173 -12.60 -8.09 -11.43
N PRO A 174 -12.08 -9.26 -11.04
CA PRO A 174 -11.69 -10.27 -12.02
C PRO A 174 -12.89 -10.56 -12.91
N ARG A 175 -12.70 -10.51 -14.22
CA ARG A 175 -13.73 -10.91 -15.19
C ARG A 175 -14.10 -12.38 -14.90
N PRO A 176 -15.39 -12.75 -14.83
CA PRO A 176 -15.76 -14.16 -14.71
C PRO A 176 -15.09 -14.94 -15.85
N ALA A 177 -14.58 -16.13 -15.55
CA ALA A 177 -14.11 -17.04 -16.58
C ALA A 177 -15.32 -17.44 -17.43
N ASP A 178 -15.24 -17.20 -18.74
CA ASP A 178 -16.22 -17.67 -19.73
C ASP A 178 -16.25 -19.21 -19.79
#